data_AF-A0A953WS03-F1
#
_entry.id   AF-A0A953WS03-F1
#
_cell.length_a   1.000
_cell.length_b   1.000
_cell.length_c   1.000
_cell.angle_alpha   90.00
_cell.angle_beta   90.00
_cell.angle_gamma   90.00
#
_symmetry.space_group_name_H-M   'P 1'
#
loop_
_entity.id
_entity.type
_entity.pdbx_description
1 polymer ?
#
loop_
_entity_poly.entity_id
_entity_poly.type
_entity_poly.pdbx_seq_one_letter_code
_entity_poly.pdbx_strand_id
1 'polypeptide(L)'
;MRRLAVAALALAALPAAAQQQYASHDAYRVCQPAMTSQGLQVVEDACGTLHSPDFSRAHFASLSELEKARATREAFTDEVDTYGACVSAFINSYRRPGAPADSPAPDQAACAHAWAEDQATQAVRDFGKACIDFSNRSFMDKSLSPWSGECYPAASSGRG
;
A
#
# COMPACT_ATOMS: atom_id res chain seq x y z
N MET A 1 52.26 -47.42 -31.98
CA MET A 1 52.51 -45.98 -31.77
C MET A 1 51.18 -45.25 -31.73
N ARG A 2 50.94 -44.40 -30.71
CA ARG A 2 49.93 -43.30 -30.62
C ARG A 2 48.44 -43.68 -30.76
N ARG A 3 47.47 -43.14 -30.02
CA ARG A 3 47.37 -42.25 -28.84
C ARG A 3 45.86 -42.15 -28.54
N LEU A 4 45.51 -42.16 -27.25
CA LEU A 4 44.46 -41.36 -26.58
C LEU A 4 42.96 -41.63 -26.85
N ALA A 5 42.31 -41.93 -25.72
CA ALA A 5 40.89 -41.86 -25.40
C ALA A 5 40.27 -40.46 -25.58
N VAL A 6 38.95 -40.40 -25.82
CA VAL A 6 37.97 -39.43 -25.27
C VAL A 6 36.59 -40.10 -25.40
N ALA A 7 36.05 -40.71 -24.34
CA ALA A 7 35.13 -40.13 -23.34
C ALA A 7 33.69 -39.88 -23.85
N ALA A 8 32.78 -40.58 -23.18
CA ALA A 8 31.34 -40.64 -23.33
C ALA A 8 30.63 -39.29 -23.11
N LEU A 9 29.50 -39.11 -23.80
CA LEU A 9 28.42 -38.18 -23.42
C LEU A 9 27.08 -38.81 -23.84
N ALA A 10 26.53 -39.66 -22.97
CA ALA A 10 25.13 -40.03 -22.99
C ALA A 10 24.41 -39.13 -21.98
N LEU A 11 23.86 -38.00 -22.43
CA LEU A 11 22.96 -37.21 -21.60
C LEU A 11 21.56 -37.82 -21.69
N ALA A 12 21.19 -38.49 -20.60
CA ALA A 12 19.84 -38.91 -20.30
C ALA A 12 18.89 -37.70 -20.34
N ALA A 13 17.82 -37.84 -21.12
CA ALA A 13 16.67 -36.97 -21.04
C ALA A 13 15.73 -37.46 -19.93
N LEU A 14 15.18 -36.49 -19.18
CA LEU A 14 14.07 -36.50 -18.21
C LEU A 14 14.47 -36.31 -16.73
N PRO A 15 13.64 -35.65 -15.90
CA PRO A 15 12.47 -34.80 -16.20
C PRO A 15 12.71 -33.33 -15.78
N ALA A 16 12.01 -32.41 -16.44
CA ALA A 16 11.80 -31.05 -15.94
C ALA A 16 10.93 -31.14 -14.67
N ALA A 17 11.56 -31.40 -13.53
CA ALA A 17 10.94 -31.21 -12.24
C ALA A 17 10.63 -29.72 -12.11
N ALA A 18 9.35 -29.41 -12.02
CA ALA A 18 8.82 -28.13 -11.61
C ALA A 18 9.66 -27.63 -10.43
N GLN A 19 10.43 -26.57 -10.65
CA GLN A 19 11.03 -25.82 -9.56
C GLN A 19 9.86 -25.20 -8.82
N GLN A 20 9.39 -25.88 -7.77
CA GLN A 20 8.70 -25.25 -6.67
C GLN A 20 9.63 -24.15 -6.19
N GLN A 21 9.35 -22.92 -6.62
CA GLN A 21 10.00 -21.73 -6.11
C GLN A 21 9.70 -21.70 -4.62
N TYR A 22 10.68 -22.15 -3.84
CA TYR A 22 10.72 -21.97 -2.41
C TYR A 22 10.39 -20.51 -2.14
N ALA A 23 9.29 -20.30 -1.43
CA ALA A 23 8.90 -19.02 -0.87
C ALA A 23 10.08 -18.51 -0.03
N SER A 24 10.86 -17.59 -0.58
CA SER A 24 11.78 -16.78 0.19
C SER A 24 10.93 -15.98 1.16
N HIS A 25 11.04 -16.28 2.46
CA HIS A 25 10.37 -15.58 3.54
C HIS A 25 10.75 -14.09 3.65
N ASP A 26 11.69 -13.60 2.83
CA ASP A 26 12.19 -12.22 2.76
C ASP A 26 12.14 -11.59 1.36
N ALA A 27 11.33 -12.11 0.43
CA ALA A 27 10.93 -11.27 -0.69
C ALA A 27 9.89 -10.29 -0.14
N TYR A 28 10.19 -8.98 -0.16
CA TYR A 28 9.17 -7.94 -0.04
C TYR A 28 8.00 -8.38 -0.93
N ARG A 29 6.92 -8.91 -0.33
CA ARG A 29 5.79 -9.42 -1.11
C ARG A 29 5.10 -8.19 -1.68
N VAL A 30 5.54 -7.78 -2.86
CA VAL A 30 4.83 -6.77 -3.65
C VAL A 30 3.51 -7.39 -4.03
N CYS A 31 2.44 -6.86 -3.45
CA CYS A 31 1.10 -7.29 -3.74
C CYS A 31 0.78 -7.03 -5.22
N GLN A 32 0.46 -8.10 -5.95
CA GLN A 32 0.05 -7.99 -7.33
C GLN A 32 -1.32 -7.31 -7.41
N PRO A 33 -1.60 -6.48 -8.42
CA PRO A 33 -2.87 -5.75 -8.52
C PRO A 33 -4.11 -6.67 -8.44
N ALA A 34 -4.04 -7.87 -9.02
CA ALA A 34 -5.12 -8.85 -8.94
C ALA A 34 -5.36 -9.35 -7.51
N MET A 35 -4.31 -9.60 -6.72
CA MET A 35 -4.43 -10.00 -5.32
C MET A 35 -4.94 -8.85 -4.46
N THR A 36 -4.49 -7.63 -4.71
CA THR A 36 -5.01 -6.43 -4.03
C THR A 36 -6.51 -6.26 -4.31
N SER A 37 -6.94 -6.35 -5.57
CA SER A 37 -8.35 -6.22 -5.93
C SER A 37 -9.21 -7.31 -5.29
N GLN A 38 -8.73 -8.55 -5.23
CA GLN A 38 -9.41 -9.64 -4.53
C GLN A 38 -9.43 -9.40 -3.02
N GLY A 39 -8.33 -8.92 -2.45
CA GLY A 39 -8.21 -8.54 -1.06
C GLY A 39 -9.24 -7.50 -0.66
N LEU A 40 -9.38 -6.43 -1.46
CA LEU A 40 -10.36 -5.37 -1.23
C LEU A 40 -11.79 -5.93 -1.20
N GLN A 41 -12.13 -6.85 -2.12
CA GLN A 41 -13.44 -7.52 -2.12
C GLN A 41 -13.64 -8.41 -0.89
N VAL A 42 -12.60 -9.16 -0.49
CA VAL A 42 -12.66 -10.09 0.65
C VAL A 42 -12.88 -9.36 1.97
N VAL A 43 -12.25 -8.19 2.13
CA VAL A 43 -12.33 -7.43 3.39
C VAL A 43 -13.46 -6.41 3.40
N GLU A 44 -14.06 -6.06 2.26
CA GLU A 44 -15.20 -5.14 2.17
C GLU A 44 -16.37 -5.58 3.06
N ASP A 45 -16.73 -6.86 3.03
CA ASP A 45 -17.82 -7.41 3.87
C ASP A 45 -17.53 -7.31 5.37
N ALA A 46 -16.25 -7.33 5.77
CA ALA A 46 -15.83 -7.37 7.18
C ALA A 46 -15.45 -6.00 7.74
N CYS A 47 -14.82 -5.16 6.93
CA CYS A 47 -14.16 -3.92 7.33
C CYS A 47 -14.72 -2.68 6.61
N GLY A 48 -15.63 -2.87 5.64
CA GLY A 48 -16.14 -1.80 4.80
C GLY A 48 -15.16 -1.36 3.72
N THR A 49 -15.55 -0.31 3.02
CA THR A 49 -14.81 0.22 1.87
C THR A 49 -14.15 1.54 2.23
N LEU A 50 -12.85 1.65 1.93
CA LEU A 50 -12.11 2.90 2.07
C LEU A 50 -12.35 3.80 0.86
N HIS A 51 -12.59 5.09 1.13
CA HIS A 51 -12.72 6.11 0.09
C HIS A 51 -11.53 7.05 0.11
N SER A 52 -10.54 6.77 -0.75
CA SER A 52 -9.35 7.63 -0.85
C SER A 52 -9.70 9.02 -1.40
N PRO A 53 -9.29 10.11 -0.73
CA PRO A 53 -9.45 11.45 -1.27
C PRO A 53 -8.46 11.68 -2.43
N ASP A 54 -8.95 12.24 -3.54
CA ASP A 54 -8.11 12.61 -4.68
C ASP A 54 -7.62 14.07 -4.54
N PHE A 55 -6.34 14.23 -4.23
CA PHE A 55 -5.65 15.52 -4.21
C PHE A 55 -4.71 15.73 -5.41
N SER A 56 -4.65 14.79 -6.36
CA SER A 56 -3.66 14.81 -7.46
C SER A 56 -3.75 16.07 -8.33
N ARG A 57 -4.95 16.67 -8.40
CA ARG A 57 -5.26 17.90 -9.13
C ARG A 57 -5.75 19.02 -8.21
N ALA A 58 -5.53 18.90 -6.91
CA ALA A 58 -5.96 19.90 -5.95
C ALA A 58 -5.27 21.25 -6.21
N HIS A 59 -6.07 22.30 -6.29
CA HIS A 59 -5.63 23.67 -6.35
C HIS A 59 -6.58 24.50 -5.49
N PHE A 60 -6.08 24.98 -4.36
CA PHE A 60 -6.92 25.69 -3.39
C PHE A 60 -7.05 27.16 -3.78
N ALA A 61 -8.28 27.66 -3.81
CA ALA A 61 -8.61 29.04 -4.09
C ALA A 61 -8.67 29.89 -2.82
N SER A 62 -8.68 29.26 -1.64
CA SER A 62 -8.75 29.94 -0.35
C SER A 62 -8.11 29.11 0.77
N LEU A 63 -7.82 29.80 1.88
CA LEU A 63 -7.30 29.18 3.09
C LEU A 63 -8.27 28.13 3.66
N SER A 64 -9.57 28.41 3.66
CA SER A 64 -10.57 27.48 4.20
C SER A 64 -10.69 26.18 3.40
N GLU A 65 -10.50 26.24 2.07
CA GLU A 65 -10.42 25.03 1.23
C GLU A 65 -9.18 24.19 1.56
N LEU A 66 -8.02 24.82 1.74
CA LEU A 66 -6.79 24.15 2.16
C LEU A 66 -6.98 23.47 3.52
N GLU A 67 -7.55 24.17 4.50
CA GLU A 67 -7.80 23.64 5.85
C GLU A 67 -8.77 22.47 5.83
N LYS A 68 -9.84 22.56 5.03
CA LYS A 68 -10.79 21.46 4.86
C LYS A 68 -10.11 20.23 4.25
N ALA A 69 -9.30 20.42 3.21
CA ALA A 69 -8.56 19.33 2.59
C ALA A 69 -7.53 18.70 3.54
N ARG A 70 -6.89 19.51 4.39
CA ARG A 70 -6.00 19.03 5.45
C ARG A 70 -6.74 18.11 6.42
N ALA A 71 -7.92 18.55 6.90
CA ALA A 71 -8.76 17.76 7.78
C ALA A 71 -9.24 16.46 7.12
N THR A 72 -9.61 16.51 5.83
CA THR A 72 -9.95 15.30 5.05
C THR A 72 -8.80 14.30 4.97
N ARG A 73 -7.57 14.78 4.71
CA ARG A 73 -6.38 13.92 4.70
C ARG A 73 -6.11 13.29 6.06
N GLU A 74 -6.23 14.07 7.14
CA GLU A 74 -6.05 13.57 8.53
C GLU A 74 -7.09 12.49 8.84
N ALA A 75 -8.38 12.77 8.60
CA ALA A 75 -9.45 11.81 8.81
C ALA A 75 -9.26 10.53 7.99
N PHE A 76 -8.82 10.63 6.73
CA PHE A 76 -8.53 9.45 5.91
C PHE A 76 -7.35 8.63 6.45
N THR A 77 -6.33 9.28 7.03
CA THR A 77 -5.21 8.57 7.65
C THR A 77 -5.68 7.78 8.88
N ASP A 78 -6.55 8.38 9.70
CA ASP A 78 -7.16 7.71 10.87
C ASP A 78 -8.10 6.56 10.44
N GLU A 79 -8.81 6.73 9.32
CA GLU A 79 -9.66 5.70 8.71
C GLU A 79 -8.84 4.50 8.24
N VAL A 80 -7.67 4.73 7.62
CA VAL A 80 -6.74 3.68 7.23
C VAL A 80 -6.18 2.93 8.43
N ASP A 81 -5.84 3.62 9.53
CA ASP A 81 -5.40 2.96 10.77
C ASP A 81 -6.51 2.06 11.36
N THR A 82 -7.76 2.53 11.35
CA THR A 82 -8.93 1.76 11.79
C THR A 82 -9.18 0.53 10.90
N TYR A 83 -9.08 0.73 9.58
CA TYR A 83 -9.20 -0.34 8.60
C TYR A 83 -8.10 -1.39 8.78
N GLY A 84 -6.85 -0.98 9.03
CA GLY A 84 -5.73 -1.88 9.31
C GLY A 84 -5.94 -2.74 10.57
N ALA A 85 -6.51 -2.16 11.63
CA ALA A 85 -6.89 -2.91 12.82
C ALA A 85 -7.98 -3.96 12.52
N CYS A 86 -8.99 -3.61 11.70
CA CYS A 86 -10.02 -4.55 11.28
C CYS A 86 -9.44 -5.68 10.41
N VAL A 87 -8.62 -5.36 9.40
CA VAL A 87 -7.95 -6.36 8.55
C VAL A 87 -7.07 -7.30 9.37
N SER A 88 -6.36 -6.77 10.36
CA SER A 88 -5.57 -7.58 11.29
C SER A 88 -6.45 -8.56 12.08
N ALA A 89 -7.62 -8.12 12.56
CA ALA A 89 -8.59 -8.99 13.24
C ALA A 89 -9.15 -10.07 12.29
N PHE A 90 -9.46 -9.69 11.04
CA PHE A 90 -9.88 -10.62 9.99
C PHE A 90 -8.83 -11.71 9.74
N ILE A 91 -7.58 -11.34 9.52
CA ILE A 91 -6.47 -12.30 9.31
C ILE A 91 -6.32 -13.23 10.53
N ASN A 92 -6.40 -12.68 11.74
CA ASN A 92 -6.30 -13.47 12.97
C ASN A 92 -7.45 -14.47 13.15
N SER A 93 -8.62 -14.24 12.54
CA SER A 93 -9.73 -15.20 12.57
C SER A 93 -9.40 -16.52 11.83
N TYR A 94 -8.54 -16.46 10.80
CA TYR A 94 -8.06 -17.63 10.05
C TYR A 94 -6.94 -18.40 10.75
N ARG A 95 -6.41 -17.89 11.87
CA ARG A 95 -5.40 -18.60 12.68
C ARG A 95 -6.03 -19.55 13.71
N ARG A 96 -7.36 -19.64 13.76
CA ARG A 96 -8.10 -20.49 14.72
C ARG A 96 -8.16 -21.95 14.26
N PRO A 97 -8.20 -22.93 15.20
CA PRO A 97 -8.41 -24.33 14.85
C PRO A 97 -9.69 -24.53 14.01
N GLY A 98 -9.59 -25.26 12.91
CA GLY A 98 -10.71 -25.51 11.98
C GLY A 98 -10.86 -24.50 10.85
N ALA A 99 -10.04 -23.44 10.80
CA ALA A 99 -9.97 -22.57 9.64
C ALA A 99 -9.28 -23.28 8.45
N PRO A 100 -9.71 -23.02 7.20
CA PRO A 100 -9.10 -23.61 6.02
C PRO A 100 -7.65 -23.12 5.85
N ALA A 101 -6.69 -24.04 6.03
CA ALA A 101 -5.26 -23.75 5.95
C ALA A 101 -4.79 -23.28 4.56
N ASP A 102 -5.49 -23.70 3.51
CA ASP A 102 -5.18 -23.35 2.12
C ASP A 102 -5.95 -22.12 1.62
N SER A 103 -6.63 -21.41 2.51
CA SER A 103 -7.38 -20.21 2.14
C SER A 103 -6.44 -19.08 1.72
N PRO A 104 -6.62 -18.48 0.52
CA PRO A 104 -5.84 -17.32 0.11
C PRO A 104 -6.29 -16.02 0.79
N ALA A 105 -7.41 -16.04 1.52
CA ALA A 105 -8.03 -14.84 2.10
C ALA A 105 -7.11 -14.03 3.02
N PRO A 106 -6.28 -14.63 3.90
CA PRO A 106 -5.38 -13.85 4.76
C PRO A 106 -4.31 -13.08 3.97
N ASP A 107 -3.75 -13.70 2.94
CA ASP A 107 -2.73 -13.08 2.09
C ASP A 107 -3.35 -11.97 1.21
N GLN A 108 -4.56 -12.20 0.68
CA GLN A 108 -5.32 -11.19 -0.04
C GLN A 108 -5.66 -10.00 0.85
N ALA A 109 -6.13 -10.25 2.09
CA ALA A 109 -6.44 -9.21 3.06
C ALA A 109 -5.20 -8.38 3.45
N ALA A 110 -4.05 -9.02 3.65
CA ALA A 110 -2.78 -8.32 3.88
C ALA A 110 -2.42 -7.38 2.71
N CYS A 111 -2.69 -7.81 1.48
CA CYS A 111 -2.50 -6.97 0.30
C CYS A 111 -3.48 -5.79 0.19
N ALA A 112 -4.71 -5.94 0.68
CA ALA A 112 -5.65 -4.84 0.78
C ALA A 112 -5.20 -3.81 1.83
N HIS A 113 -4.60 -4.26 2.93
CA HIS A 113 -4.03 -3.37 3.95
C HIS A 113 -2.84 -2.57 3.41
N ALA A 114 -1.87 -3.24 2.76
CA ALA A 114 -0.73 -2.56 2.15
C ALA A 114 -1.17 -1.50 1.12
N TRP A 115 -2.19 -1.80 0.32
CA TRP A 115 -2.78 -0.82 -0.59
C TRP A 115 -3.37 0.40 0.15
N ALA A 116 -4.05 0.18 1.28
CA ALA A 116 -4.63 1.27 2.06
C ALA A 116 -3.55 2.21 2.63
N GLU A 117 -2.45 1.65 3.12
CA GLU A 117 -1.27 2.42 3.57
C GLU A 117 -0.65 3.22 2.42
N ASP A 118 -0.56 2.63 1.22
CA ASP A 118 -0.10 3.33 0.01
C ASP A 118 -1.05 4.49 -0.35
N GLN A 119 -2.38 4.30 -0.25
CA GLN A 119 -3.35 5.37 -0.48
C GLN A 119 -3.19 6.51 0.54
N ALA A 120 -3.01 6.21 1.82
CA ALA A 120 -2.77 7.23 2.85
C ALA A 120 -1.49 8.02 2.54
N THR A 121 -0.43 7.31 2.16
CA THR A 121 0.84 7.91 1.75
C THR A 121 0.65 8.81 0.53
N GLN A 122 -0.09 8.36 -0.48
CA GLN A 122 -0.36 9.14 -1.69
C GLN A 122 -1.19 10.40 -1.38
N ALA A 123 -2.24 10.27 -0.55
CA ALA A 123 -3.06 11.40 -0.12
C ALA A 123 -2.22 12.46 0.62
N VAL A 124 -1.31 12.04 1.52
CA VAL A 124 -0.37 12.94 2.19
C VAL A 124 0.54 13.65 1.19
N ARG A 125 1.11 12.90 0.22
CA ARG A 125 2.01 13.46 -0.79
C ARG A 125 1.34 14.47 -1.69
N ASP A 126 0.16 14.16 -2.21
CA ASP A 126 -0.54 15.03 -3.15
C ASP A 126 -1.12 16.26 -2.46
N PHE A 127 -1.69 16.10 -1.25
CA PHE A 127 -2.04 17.25 -0.41
C PHE A 127 -0.82 18.13 -0.14
N GLY A 128 0.32 17.54 0.23
CA GLY A 128 1.53 18.29 0.57
C GLY A 128 2.05 19.14 -0.60
N LYS A 129 2.01 18.61 -1.83
CA LYS A 129 2.33 19.37 -3.05
C LYS A 129 1.37 20.55 -3.25
N ALA A 130 0.06 20.30 -3.17
CA ALA A 130 -0.96 21.34 -3.36
C ALA A 130 -0.91 22.42 -2.27
N CYS A 131 -0.58 22.03 -1.03
CA CYS A 131 -0.40 22.94 0.09
C CYS A 131 0.82 23.84 -0.11
N ILE A 132 1.95 23.30 -0.59
CA ILE A 132 3.15 24.11 -0.90
C ILE A 132 2.84 25.10 -2.04
N ASP A 133 2.12 24.67 -3.08
CA ASP A 133 1.67 25.56 -4.16
C ASP A 133 0.83 26.73 -3.61
N PHE A 134 -0.19 26.43 -2.79
CA PHE A 134 -1.01 27.45 -2.15
C PHE A 134 -0.18 28.39 -1.28
N SER A 135 0.70 27.84 -0.43
CA SER A 135 1.56 28.61 0.45
C SER A 135 2.40 29.61 -0.33
N ASN A 136 3.12 29.15 -1.37
CA ASN A 136 3.93 30.01 -2.23
C ASN A 136 3.11 31.12 -2.91
N ARG A 137 1.92 30.78 -3.42
CA ARG A 137 1.01 31.74 -4.06
C ARG A 137 0.50 32.78 -3.07
N SER A 138 0.17 32.36 -1.85
CA SER A 138 -0.40 33.23 -0.82
C SER A 138 0.53 34.36 -0.36
N PHE A 139 1.84 34.24 -0.58
CA PHE A 139 2.80 35.33 -0.34
C PHE A 139 2.84 36.37 -1.47
N MET A 140 2.49 35.98 -2.69
CA MET A 140 2.55 36.85 -3.88
C MET A 140 1.20 37.47 -4.22
N ASP A 141 0.11 36.75 -3.93
CA ASP A 141 -1.25 37.15 -4.20
C ASP A 141 -1.91 37.75 -2.95
N LYS A 142 -2.14 39.06 -2.96
CA LYS A 142 -2.77 39.80 -1.85
C LYS A 142 -4.23 39.42 -1.61
N SER A 143 -4.87 38.71 -2.52
CA SER A 143 -6.24 38.22 -2.35
C SER A 143 -6.30 36.93 -1.51
N LEU A 144 -5.17 36.25 -1.33
CA LEU A 144 -5.07 35.03 -0.55
C LEU A 144 -4.54 35.32 0.85
N SER A 145 -5.14 34.68 1.85
CA SER A 145 -4.61 34.68 3.21
C SER A 145 -3.36 33.78 3.28
N PRO A 146 -2.22 34.26 3.82
CA PRO A 146 -1.02 33.46 3.97
C PRO A 146 -1.23 32.19 4.79
N TRP A 147 -0.65 31.07 4.33
CA TRP A 147 -0.62 29.83 5.08
C TRP A 147 0.58 29.78 6.03
N SER A 148 0.35 29.43 7.30
CA SER A 148 1.39 29.29 8.33
C SER A 148 1.45 27.89 8.97
N GLY A 149 0.61 26.95 8.51
CA GLY A 149 0.58 25.59 9.03
C GLY A 149 1.51 24.62 8.29
N GLU A 150 1.49 23.36 8.73
CA GLU A 150 2.30 22.30 8.14
C GLU A 150 1.64 21.67 6.90
N CYS A 151 2.37 21.56 5.80
CA CYS A 151 1.89 20.89 4.59
C CYS A 151 2.03 19.37 4.62
N TYR A 152 2.99 18.87 5.41
CA TYR A 152 3.18 17.45 5.68
C TYR A 152 2.93 17.17 7.16
N PRO A 153 2.45 15.98 7.53
CA PRO A 153 2.43 15.58 8.93
C PRO A 153 3.83 15.69 9.54
N ALA A 154 3.93 16.14 10.79
CA ALA A 154 5.18 16.04 11.52
C ALA A 154 5.64 14.57 11.54
N ALA A 155 6.94 14.33 11.40
CA ALA A 155 7.48 12.97 11.47
C ALA A 155 7.04 12.33 12.80
N SER A 156 6.20 11.30 12.73
CA SER A 156 5.77 10.58 13.92
C SER A 156 7.00 9.86 14.48
N SER A 157 7.52 10.35 15.61
CA SER A 157 8.53 9.64 16.39
C SER A 157 7.90 8.36 16.94
N GLY A 158 8.07 7.25 16.22
CA GLY A 158 7.71 5.90 16.66
C GLY A 158 6.26 5.50 16.39
N ARG A 159 6.03 4.85 15.25
CA ARG A 159 5.00 3.81 15.14
C ARG A 159 5.74 2.54 14.69
N GLY A 160 6.05 1.70 15.67
CA GLY A 160 6.61 0.36 15.52
C GLY A 160 5.75 -0.62 16.28
#